data_AF-A0A661XQC0-F1
#
_entry.id   AF-A0A661XQC0-F1
#
_cell.length_a   1.000
_cell.length_b   1.000
_cell.length_c   1.000
_cell.angle_alpha   90.00
_cell.angle_beta   90.00
_cell.angle_gamma   90.00
#
_symmetry.space_group_name_H-M   'P 1'
#
loop_
_entity.id
_entity.type
_entity.pdbx_description
1 polymer ?
#
loop_
_entity_poly.entity_id
_entity_poly.type
_entity_poly.pdbx_seq_one_letter_code
_entity_poly.pdbx_strand_id
1 'polypeptide(L)'
;MIIAIGIGLYFSNKFIKTKYYDGLTDFIPSLISNATNTTPADDTLFISMSDSAFQKISVIRDRAIRTGIIINPKDPWVKGNIVYKGDSVKVKMRLKGKMTDHVKGDKWSYRIKTKKGRLIMGMHRFSIQHPGTRNYLYEWTHLRMARDQGMMALDYRFVSVIFNGKDLGIYAVEENFDKELPFNNQRSLGPIFRFDPDAFWEYRLLGITGYHLKPEYTKFQSAFIDPMRSFSINDSVQRQYLEEALILMNAFREQKARPSEVFELDLFARRYALLDLIGGFKSVDWSDLKFYYNPSTKKIEPIAYESFSGFPIKTLIGFDKYLSDKTYHDDFHTILFSDPEFYSLYYKYLQE
;
A
#
# COMPACT_ATOMS: atom_id res chain seq x y z
N MET A 1 7.00 -17.62 48.09
CA MET A 1 6.93 -18.10 46.69
C MET A 1 5.53 -17.98 46.10
N ILE A 2 4.48 -18.52 46.74
CA ILE A 2 3.08 -18.48 46.24
C ILE A 2 2.56 -17.03 46.05
N ILE A 3 2.83 -16.14 47.01
CA ILE A 3 2.43 -14.72 46.91
C ILE A 3 3.07 -14.02 45.72
N ALA A 4 4.36 -14.28 45.45
CA ALA A 4 5.08 -13.70 44.31
C ALA A 4 4.53 -14.19 42.97
N ILE A 5 4.15 -15.47 42.88
CA ILE A 5 3.52 -16.05 41.67
C ILE A 5 2.14 -15.43 41.44
N GLY A 6 1.33 -15.28 42.50
CA GLY A 6 0.01 -14.63 42.41
C GLY A 6 0.10 -13.17 41.96
N ILE A 7 1.05 -12.41 42.49
CA ILE A 7 1.33 -11.03 42.07
C ILE A 7 1.75 -10.98 40.59
N GLY A 8 2.66 -11.87 40.18
CA GLY A 8 3.09 -11.98 38.78
C GLY A 8 1.93 -12.25 37.83
N LEU A 9 1.11 -13.26 38.13
CA LEU A 9 -0.08 -13.61 37.33
C LEU A 9 -1.08 -12.45 37.24
N TYR A 10 -1.29 -11.72 38.33
CA TYR A 10 -2.17 -10.55 38.33
C TYR A 10 -1.67 -9.45 37.38
N PHE A 11 -0.39 -9.08 37.46
CA PHE A 11 0.19 -8.07 36.58
C PHE A 11 0.24 -8.54 35.12
N SER A 12 0.59 -9.80 34.87
CA SER A 12 0.55 -10.39 33.52
C SER A 12 -0.87 -10.37 32.95
N ASN A 13 -1.88 -10.78 33.71
CA ASN A 13 -3.27 -10.75 33.29
C ASN A 13 -3.74 -9.32 32.99
N LYS A 14 -3.38 -8.36 33.84
CA LYS A 14 -3.67 -6.93 33.63
C LYS A 14 -3.00 -6.39 32.36
N PHE A 15 -1.75 -6.76 32.11
CA PHE A 15 -1.04 -6.35 30.90
C PHE A 15 -1.66 -6.96 29.63
N ILE A 16 -1.97 -8.25 29.65
CA ILE A 16 -2.57 -8.97 28.51
C ILE A 16 -3.95 -8.39 28.13
N LYS A 17 -4.75 -7.96 29.11
CA LYS A 17 -5.99 -7.21 28.86
C LYS A 17 -5.80 -5.93 28.05
N THR A 18 -4.62 -5.30 28.12
CA THR A 18 -4.31 -4.12 27.28
C THR A 18 -3.98 -4.48 25.82
N LYS A 19 -3.90 -5.77 25.49
CA LYS A 19 -3.55 -6.31 24.17
C LYS A 19 -4.73 -6.99 23.48
N TYR A 20 -5.96 -6.62 23.82
CA TYR A 20 -7.21 -7.13 23.23
C TYR A 20 -7.50 -8.62 23.53
N TYR A 21 -6.96 -9.14 24.63
CA TYR A 21 -7.33 -10.44 25.20
C TYR A 21 -8.20 -10.23 26.44
N ASP A 22 -9.06 -11.18 26.76
CA ASP A 22 -9.87 -11.17 27.98
C ASP A 22 -9.01 -11.44 29.24
N GLY A 23 -7.84 -12.05 29.09
CA GLY A 23 -6.88 -12.31 30.15
C GLY A 23 -5.89 -13.41 29.79
N LEU A 24 -5.38 -14.11 30.81
CA LEU A 24 -4.51 -15.27 30.59
C LEU A 24 -5.29 -16.50 30.08
N THR A 25 -6.59 -16.57 30.37
CA THR A 25 -7.46 -17.72 30.08
C THR A 25 -7.71 -17.93 28.58
N ASP A 26 -7.72 -16.87 27.79
CA ASP A 26 -7.85 -16.89 26.33
C ASP A 26 -6.48 -16.69 25.64
N PHE A 27 -5.58 -15.90 26.24
CA PHE A 27 -4.23 -15.69 25.70
C PHE A 27 -3.41 -16.99 25.64
N ILE A 28 -3.35 -17.76 26.73
CA ILE A 28 -2.51 -18.98 26.78
C ILE A 28 -3.00 -20.02 25.75
N PRO A 29 -4.30 -20.38 25.70
CA PRO A 29 -4.78 -21.29 24.66
C PRO A 29 -4.56 -20.77 23.24
N SER A 30 -4.73 -19.47 23.00
CA SER A 30 -4.45 -18.87 21.69
C SER A 30 -2.98 -19.01 21.31
N LEU A 31 -2.07 -18.81 22.26
CA LEU A 31 -0.63 -18.95 22.04
C LEU A 31 -0.24 -20.40 21.76
N ILE A 32 -0.81 -21.36 22.49
CA ILE A 32 -0.60 -22.80 22.24
C ILE A 32 -1.17 -23.21 20.89
N SER A 33 -2.40 -22.78 20.57
CA SER A 33 -3.05 -23.04 19.29
C SER A 33 -2.22 -22.49 18.13
N ASN A 34 -1.75 -21.25 18.25
CA ASN A 34 -0.89 -20.64 17.23
C ASN A 34 0.44 -21.39 17.08
N ALA A 35 1.05 -21.86 18.17
CA ALA A 35 2.30 -22.62 18.12
C ALA A 35 2.14 -24.03 17.54
N THR A 36 0.95 -24.63 17.65
CA THR A 36 0.67 -26.01 17.21
C THR A 36 0.03 -26.07 15.82
N ASN A 37 -0.69 -25.03 15.41
CA ASN A 37 -1.40 -24.94 14.13
C ASN A 37 -0.68 -24.06 13.10
N THR A 38 0.57 -23.68 13.32
CA THR A 38 1.36 -22.98 12.29
C THR A 38 1.64 -23.90 11.11
N THR A 39 0.94 -23.65 10.01
CA THR A 39 1.33 -24.16 8.70
C THR A 39 2.50 -23.33 8.15
N PRO A 40 3.57 -23.96 7.64
CA PRO A 40 4.60 -23.24 6.89
C PRO A 40 3.97 -22.47 5.73
N ALA A 41 4.55 -21.33 5.35
CA ALA A 41 4.15 -20.69 4.11
C ALA A 41 4.45 -21.61 2.93
N ASP A 42 3.54 -21.66 1.96
CA ASP A 42 3.63 -22.52 0.77
C ASP A 42 4.90 -22.24 -0.06
N ASP A 43 5.35 -20.99 -0.04
CA ASP A 43 6.46 -20.49 -0.82
C ASP A 43 7.61 -20.01 0.08
N THR A 44 8.84 -20.34 -0.31
CA THR A 44 10.07 -19.85 0.34
C THR A 44 10.94 -19.10 -0.66
N LEU A 45 11.44 -17.92 -0.25
CA LEU A 45 12.44 -17.14 -0.97
C LEU A 45 13.80 -17.28 -0.27
N PHE A 46 14.77 -17.86 -0.97
CA PHE A 46 16.16 -17.85 -0.53
C PHE A 46 16.86 -16.65 -1.15
N ILE A 47 17.14 -15.64 -0.35
CA ILE A 47 17.71 -14.37 -0.78
C ILE A 47 19.18 -14.32 -0.39
N SER A 48 20.05 -13.91 -1.31
CA SER A 48 21.45 -13.67 -0.99
C SER A 48 21.99 -12.38 -1.60
N MET A 49 22.92 -11.74 -0.88
CA MET A 49 23.69 -10.60 -1.35
C MET A 49 25.09 -10.60 -0.73
N SER A 50 26.06 -10.04 -1.44
CA SER A 50 27.43 -9.92 -0.92
C SER A 50 27.49 -9.01 0.30
N ASP A 51 28.48 -9.21 1.17
CA ASP A 51 28.71 -8.37 2.35
C ASP A 51 28.86 -6.89 1.98
N SER A 52 29.54 -6.61 0.86
CA SER A 52 29.68 -5.25 0.33
C SER A 52 28.36 -4.63 -0.11
N ALA A 53 27.41 -5.42 -0.62
CA ALA A 53 26.07 -4.96 -0.98
C ALA A 53 25.21 -4.76 0.27
N PHE A 54 25.29 -5.70 1.22
CA PHE A 54 24.60 -5.60 2.50
C PHE A 54 25.04 -4.37 3.29
N GLN A 55 26.35 -4.13 3.39
CA GLN A 55 26.90 -2.96 4.11
C GLN A 55 26.41 -1.63 3.54
N LYS A 56 26.26 -1.52 2.21
CA LYS A 56 25.68 -0.31 1.58
C LYS A 56 24.25 -0.07 2.04
N ILE A 57 23.45 -1.12 2.14
CA ILE A 57 22.08 -1.03 2.65
C ILE A 57 22.08 -0.70 4.15
N SER A 58 22.94 -1.35 4.94
CA SER A 58 23.04 -1.15 6.39
C SER A 58 23.36 0.30 6.75
N VAL A 59 24.25 0.96 6.01
CA VAL A 59 24.54 2.39 6.22
C VAL A 59 23.29 3.26 6.04
N ILE A 60 22.45 2.98 5.03
CA ILE A 60 21.19 3.70 4.81
C ILE A 60 20.22 3.42 5.96
N ARG A 61 20.10 2.16 6.37
CA ARG A 61 19.24 1.73 7.47
C ARG A 61 19.65 2.40 8.79
N ASP A 62 20.93 2.39 9.12
CA ASP A 62 21.42 2.93 10.39
C ASP A 62 21.25 4.45 10.46
N ARG A 63 21.45 5.14 9.32
CA ARG A 63 21.07 6.54 9.21
C ARG A 63 19.57 6.72 9.45
N ALA A 64 18.73 5.90 8.83
CA ALA A 64 17.28 5.99 8.98
C ALA A 64 16.81 5.77 10.41
N ILE A 65 17.41 4.84 11.16
CA ILE A 65 17.12 4.64 12.58
C ILE A 65 17.47 5.88 13.40
N ARG A 66 18.59 6.53 13.12
CA ARG A 66 18.99 7.77 13.83
C ARG A 66 18.10 8.97 13.48
N THR A 67 17.68 9.09 12.22
CA THR A 67 16.92 10.26 11.74
C THR A 67 15.41 10.06 11.75
N GLY A 68 14.92 8.84 12.02
CA GLY A 68 13.50 8.49 11.95
C GLY A 68 12.94 8.28 10.53
N ILE A 69 13.75 8.50 9.49
CA ILE A 69 13.34 8.57 8.09
C ILE A 69 14.35 7.87 7.17
N ILE A 70 13.86 7.08 6.22
CA ILE A 70 14.65 6.45 5.16
C ILE A 70 14.88 7.45 4.02
N ILE A 71 16.14 7.90 3.86
CA ILE A 71 16.57 8.72 2.73
C ILE A 71 17.41 7.86 1.80
N ASN A 72 16.83 7.49 0.65
CA ASN A 72 17.53 6.74 -0.37
C ASN A 72 18.43 7.68 -1.22
N PRO A 73 19.67 7.28 -1.55
CA PRO A 73 20.48 8.01 -2.53
C PRO A 73 19.87 7.90 -3.94
N LYS A 74 20.40 8.69 -4.88
CA LYS A 74 19.94 8.71 -6.29
C LYS A 74 19.93 7.33 -6.95
N ASP A 75 20.96 6.51 -6.70
CA ASP A 75 20.97 5.09 -7.07
C ASP A 75 21.06 4.21 -5.82
N PRO A 76 19.93 3.78 -5.25
CA PRO A 76 19.88 3.00 -4.02
C PRO A 76 20.00 1.48 -4.26
N TRP A 77 20.18 1.05 -5.51
CA TRP A 77 20.05 -0.36 -5.88
C TRP A 77 21.37 -1.12 -5.69
N VAL A 78 21.32 -2.20 -4.90
CA VAL A 78 22.42 -3.18 -4.81
C VAL A 78 22.05 -4.47 -5.53
N LYS A 79 23.05 -5.26 -5.91
CA LYS A 79 22.84 -6.56 -6.58
C LYS A 79 22.56 -7.65 -5.53
N GLY A 80 21.70 -8.59 -5.86
CA GLY A 80 21.44 -9.79 -5.09
C GLY A 80 21.00 -10.95 -5.97
N ASN A 81 20.67 -12.07 -5.34
CA ASN A 81 20.13 -13.25 -5.97
C ASN A 81 18.93 -13.76 -5.15
N ILE A 82 17.92 -14.31 -5.83
CA ILE A 82 16.80 -15.00 -5.20
C ILE A 82 16.69 -16.38 -5.83
N VAL A 83 16.60 -17.41 -5.01
CA VAL A 83 16.17 -18.75 -5.44
C VAL A 83 14.71 -18.93 -5.02
N TYR A 84 13.85 -19.26 -5.98
CA TYR A 84 12.43 -19.50 -5.79
C TYR A 84 12.02 -20.71 -6.63
N LYS A 85 11.41 -21.74 -6.00
CA LYS A 85 11.03 -23.00 -6.68
C LYS A 85 12.16 -23.64 -7.50
N GLY A 86 13.37 -23.60 -6.97
CA GLY A 86 14.58 -24.13 -7.63
C GLY A 86 15.24 -23.16 -8.63
N ASP A 87 14.53 -22.12 -9.08
CA ASP A 87 15.04 -21.16 -10.05
C ASP A 87 15.85 -20.04 -9.39
N SER A 88 17.11 -19.92 -9.81
CA SER A 88 18.00 -18.83 -9.39
C SER A 88 17.85 -17.61 -10.31
N VAL A 89 17.53 -16.47 -9.72
CA VAL A 89 17.24 -15.21 -10.41
C VAL A 89 18.11 -14.08 -9.83
N LYS A 90 18.92 -13.46 -10.69
CA LYS A 90 19.66 -12.24 -10.34
C LYS A 90 18.70 -11.05 -10.21
N VAL A 91 18.78 -10.35 -9.09
CA VAL A 91 17.92 -9.20 -8.76
C VAL A 91 18.72 -7.95 -8.41
N LYS A 92 18.03 -6.81 -8.39
CA LYS A 92 18.47 -5.60 -7.70
C LYS A 92 17.51 -5.33 -6.54
N MET A 93 18.06 -4.93 -5.40
CA MET A 93 17.32 -4.68 -4.16
C MET A 93 17.63 -3.30 -3.59
N ARG A 94 16.68 -2.69 -2.89
CA ARG A 94 16.84 -1.46 -2.09
C ARG A 94 15.87 -1.47 -0.91
N LEU A 95 16.10 -0.64 0.10
CA LEU A 95 15.12 -0.45 1.18
C LEU A 95 13.80 0.13 0.64
N LYS A 96 12.68 -0.36 1.19
CA LYS A 96 11.32 0.14 0.92
C LYS A 96 10.93 1.22 1.92
N GLY A 97 10.04 2.11 1.51
CA GLY A 97 9.36 3.06 2.38
C GLY A 97 10.13 4.35 2.66
N LYS A 98 9.47 5.24 3.40
CA LYS A 98 10.04 6.50 3.91
C LYS A 98 10.23 6.48 5.42
N MET A 99 9.47 5.66 6.15
CA MET A 99 9.47 5.62 7.62
C MET A 99 10.23 4.40 8.16
N THR A 100 10.65 4.48 9.44
CA THR A 100 11.52 3.48 10.06
C THR A 100 10.85 2.14 10.36
N ASP A 101 9.53 2.06 10.35
CA ASP A 101 8.78 0.80 10.47
C ASP A 101 9.24 -0.26 9.47
N HIS A 102 9.68 0.16 8.28
CA HIS A 102 10.24 -0.74 7.27
C HIS A 102 11.63 -1.30 7.58
N VAL A 103 12.37 -0.75 8.55
CA VAL A 103 13.79 -1.09 8.81
C VAL A 103 14.12 -1.31 10.28
N LYS A 104 13.09 -1.38 11.13
CA LYS A 104 13.19 -1.72 12.55
C LYS A 104 13.41 -3.23 12.72
N GLY A 105 14.17 -3.59 13.76
CA GLY A 105 14.52 -4.98 14.06
C GLY A 105 15.36 -5.64 12.95
N ASP A 106 15.20 -6.96 12.83
CA ASP A 106 15.96 -7.81 11.90
C ASP A 106 15.27 -7.99 10.54
N LYS A 107 13.96 -7.73 10.45
CA LYS A 107 13.18 -7.96 9.23
C LYS A 107 12.99 -6.68 8.44
N TRP A 108 13.96 -6.33 7.60
CA TRP A 108 13.87 -5.11 6.79
C TRP A 108 13.00 -5.33 5.55
N SER A 109 12.34 -4.28 5.11
CA SER A 109 11.52 -4.27 3.91
C SER A 109 12.35 -3.86 2.70
N TYR A 110 12.23 -4.63 1.62
CA TYR A 110 12.98 -4.42 0.40
C TYR A 110 12.04 -4.26 -0.79
N ARG A 111 12.37 -3.33 -1.69
CA ARG A 111 11.86 -3.36 -3.05
C ARG A 111 12.85 -4.13 -3.91
N ILE A 112 12.33 -5.07 -4.68
CA ILE A 112 13.09 -6.02 -5.49
C ILE A 112 12.71 -5.81 -6.95
N LYS A 113 13.69 -5.86 -7.85
CA LYS A 113 13.47 -5.92 -9.29
C LYS A 113 14.33 -6.99 -9.94
N THR A 114 13.72 -7.81 -10.78
CA THR A 114 14.43 -8.82 -11.57
C THR A 114 15.13 -8.18 -12.77
N LYS A 115 16.03 -8.94 -13.41
CA LYS A 115 16.51 -8.57 -14.75
C LYS A 115 15.43 -8.87 -15.80
N LYS A 116 15.48 -8.14 -16.92
CA LYS A 116 14.54 -8.28 -18.06
C LYS A 116 14.39 -9.76 -18.46
N GLY A 117 13.14 -10.21 -18.60
CA GLY A 117 12.82 -11.56 -19.06
C GLY A 117 12.81 -12.65 -17.97
N ARG A 118 13.02 -12.29 -16.69
CA ARG A 118 12.88 -13.22 -15.57
C ARG A 118 11.81 -12.70 -14.62
N LEU A 119 10.90 -13.58 -14.22
CA LEU A 119 9.82 -13.31 -13.28
C LEU A 119 10.06 -14.08 -11.99
N ILE A 120 9.59 -13.54 -10.88
CA ILE A 120 9.42 -14.27 -9.63
C ILE A 120 7.96 -14.09 -9.24
N MET A 121 7.22 -15.18 -9.04
CA MET A 121 5.77 -15.13 -8.78
C MET A 121 4.99 -14.29 -9.81
N GLY A 122 5.38 -14.38 -11.09
CA GLY A 122 4.76 -13.57 -12.16
C GLY A 122 5.15 -12.09 -12.19
N MET A 123 6.04 -11.62 -11.31
CA MET A 123 6.37 -10.20 -11.16
C MET A 123 7.81 -9.86 -11.57
N HIS A 124 7.97 -8.73 -12.27
CA HIS A 124 9.29 -8.11 -12.50
C HIS A 124 9.74 -7.25 -11.32
N ARG A 125 8.77 -6.66 -10.61
CA ARG A 125 8.99 -5.83 -9.43
C ARG A 125 7.96 -6.17 -8.38
N PHE A 126 8.45 -6.32 -7.16
CA PHE A 126 7.63 -6.55 -5.98
C PHE A 126 8.40 -6.04 -4.77
N SER A 127 7.73 -6.03 -3.64
CA SER A 127 8.37 -5.75 -2.36
C SER A 127 8.21 -6.94 -1.44
N ILE A 128 9.18 -7.17 -0.58
CA ILE A 128 9.00 -7.98 0.63
C ILE A 128 9.03 -7.03 1.83
N GLN A 129 8.14 -7.22 2.79
CA GLN A 129 8.07 -6.39 3.98
C GLN A 129 7.68 -7.20 5.21
N HIS A 130 8.08 -6.70 6.38
CA HIS A 130 7.61 -7.24 7.64
C HIS A 130 6.07 -7.11 7.67
N PRO A 131 5.28 -8.19 7.87
CA PRO A 131 3.81 -8.13 7.80
C PRO A 131 3.18 -7.03 8.65
N GLY A 132 3.74 -6.78 9.83
CA GLY A 132 3.36 -5.66 10.71
C GLY A 132 3.40 -4.25 10.10
N THR A 133 4.15 -3.97 9.02
CA THR A 133 4.12 -2.66 8.33
C THR A 133 2.81 -2.41 7.58
N ARG A 134 2.00 -3.47 7.43
CA ARG A 134 0.68 -3.47 6.81
C ARG A 134 -0.38 -4.06 7.75
N ASN A 135 -0.11 -4.00 9.05
CA ASN A 135 -0.98 -4.56 10.08
C ASN A 135 -1.28 -6.05 9.84
N TYR A 136 -0.27 -6.85 9.49
CA TYR A 136 -0.39 -8.31 9.33
C TYR A 136 -1.44 -8.72 8.27
N LEU A 137 -2.54 -9.37 8.69
CA LEU A 137 -3.55 -9.90 7.77
C LEU A 137 -4.46 -8.81 7.18
N TYR A 138 -4.51 -7.62 7.78
CA TYR A 138 -5.48 -6.60 7.39
C TYR A 138 -5.34 -6.18 5.91
N GLU A 139 -4.12 -5.96 5.42
CA GLU A 139 -3.90 -5.62 4.01
C GLU A 139 -4.27 -6.77 3.07
N TRP A 140 -3.95 -8.01 3.45
CA TRP A 140 -4.32 -9.19 2.67
C TRP A 140 -5.85 -9.32 2.56
N THR A 141 -6.56 -9.15 3.68
CA THR A 141 -8.03 -9.21 3.74
C THR A 141 -8.64 -8.09 2.90
N HIS A 142 -8.14 -6.85 3.02
CA HIS A 142 -8.57 -5.72 2.19
C HIS A 142 -8.44 -6.02 0.69
N LEU A 143 -7.26 -6.49 0.26
CA LEU A 143 -6.99 -6.77 -1.15
C LEU A 143 -7.80 -7.97 -1.66
N ARG A 144 -8.20 -8.89 -0.78
CA ARG A 144 -9.11 -9.97 -1.14
C ARG A 144 -10.54 -9.46 -1.33
N MET A 145 -11.07 -8.73 -0.34
CA MET A 145 -12.39 -8.10 -0.42
C MET A 145 -12.50 -7.19 -1.64
N ALA A 146 -11.45 -6.43 -1.94
CA ALA A 146 -11.44 -5.55 -3.11
C ALA A 146 -11.62 -6.32 -4.44
N ARG A 147 -10.93 -7.46 -4.59
CA ARG A 147 -11.09 -8.33 -5.76
C ARG A 147 -12.48 -8.94 -5.86
N ASP A 148 -13.01 -9.39 -4.74
CA ASP A 148 -14.36 -9.99 -4.69
C ASP A 148 -15.43 -8.95 -5.08
N GLN A 149 -15.14 -7.67 -4.89
CA GLN A 149 -15.93 -6.50 -5.33
C GLN A 149 -15.57 -6.01 -6.75
N GLY A 150 -14.78 -6.77 -7.51
CA GLY A 150 -14.43 -6.47 -8.91
C GLY A 150 -13.36 -5.39 -9.12
N MET A 151 -12.80 -4.83 -8.04
CA MET A 151 -11.76 -3.80 -8.13
C MET A 151 -10.41 -4.39 -8.52
N MET A 152 -9.59 -3.60 -9.21
CA MET A 152 -8.18 -3.91 -9.39
C MET A 152 -7.47 -3.89 -8.03
N ALA A 153 -6.73 -4.93 -7.68
CA ALA A 153 -5.98 -5.03 -6.43
C ALA A 153 -4.60 -5.65 -6.64
N LEU A 154 -3.61 -5.21 -5.86
CA LEU A 154 -2.27 -5.77 -5.90
C LEU A 154 -2.23 -7.22 -5.44
N ASP A 155 -1.46 -8.08 -6.12
CA ASP A 155 -1.10 -9.39 -5.59
C ASP A 155 -0.33 -9.23 -4.28
N TYR A 156 -0.82 -9.92 -3.25
CA TYR A 156 -0.31 -9.85 -1.89
C TYR A 156 -0.41 -11.22 -1.26
N ARG A 157 0.72 -11.73 -0.78
CA ARG A 157 0.83 -13.08 -0.22
C ARG A 157 1.91 -13.17 0.83
N PHE A 158 1.84 -14.19 1.67
CA PHE A 158 2.84 -14.45 2.69
C PHE A 158 3.82 -15.53 2.22
N VAL A 159 5.11 -15.32 2.46
CA VAL A 159 6.18 -16.26 2.10
C VAL A 159 7.19 -16.36 3.23
N SER A 160 7.86 -17.50 3.33
CA SER A 160 9.04 -17.65 4.19
C SER A 160 10.27 -17.03 3.52
N VAL A 161 11.12 -16.34 4.27
CA VAL A 161 12.35 -15.73 3.75
C VAL A 161 13.56 -16.24 4.51
N ILE A 162 14.49 -16.83 3.77
CA ILE A 162 15.84 -17.16 4.25
C ILE A 162 16.80 -16.18 3.58
N PHE A 163 17.43 -15.31 4.37
CA PHE A 163 18.29 -14.24 3.85
C PHE A 163 19.73 -14.45 4.30
N ASN A 164 20.67 -14.57 3.35
CA ASN A 164 22.08 -14.88 3.63
C ASN A 164 22.24 -16.07 4.60
N GLY A 165 21.41 -17.10 4.45
CA GLY A 165 21.42 -18.31 5.29
C GLY A 165 20.70 -18.18 6.64
N LYS A 166 20.26 -16.98 7.04
CA LYS A 166 19.45 -16.78 8.25
C LYS A 166 17.97 -16.88 7.92
N ASP A 167 17.26 -17.77 8.60
CA ASP A 167 15.79 -17.82 8.54
C ASP A 167 15.20 -16.59 9.24
N LEU A 168 14.51 -15.75 8.47
CA LEU A 168 13.83 -14.56 8.96
C LEU A 168 12.31 -14.79 9.06
N GLY A 169 11.81 -16.00 8.82
CA GLY A 169 10.42 -16.39 8.89
C GLY A 169 9.52 -15.66 7.88
N ILE A 170 8.27 -15.43 8.27
CA ILE A 170 7.24 -14.89 7.37
C ILE A 170 7.46 -13.43 7.01
N TYR A 171 7.33 -13.15 5.72
CA TYR A 171 7.26 -11.86 5.07
C TYR A 171 5.99 -11.73 4.24
N ALA A 172 5.52 -10.50 4.06
CA ALA A 172 4.53 -10.18 3.05
C ALA A 172 5.23 -9.80 1.73
N VAL A 173 4.82 -10.45 0.65
CA VAL A 173 5.12 -10.06 -0.73
C VAL A 173 4.00 -9.15 -1.23
N GLU A 174 4.36 -8.01 -1.80
CA GLU A 174 3.44 -7.01 -2.35
C GLU A 174 3.85 -6.70 -3.79
N GLU A 175 2.93 -6.89 -4.75
CA GLU A 175 3.12 -6.53 -6.15
C GLU A 175 3.49 -5.05 -6.33
N ASN A 176 4.06 -4.70 -7.47
CA ASN A 176 4.31 -3.31 -7.84
C ASN A 176 3.42 -2.89 -9.02
N PHE A 177 3.16 -1.58 -9.15
CA PHE A 177 2.39 -0.99 -10.25
C PHE A 177 3.14 -1.04 -11.59
N ASP A 178 3.18 -2.23 -12.17
CA ASP A 178 3.82 -2.57 -13.43
C ASP A 178 2.78 -3.05 -14.45
N LYS A 179 3.24 -3.42 -15.64
CA LYS A 179 2.39 -3.82 -16.77
C LYS A 179 1.66 -5.15 -16.51
N GLU A 180 2.15 -5.95 -15.58
CA GLU A 180 1.54 -7.22 -15.18
C GLU A 180 0.26 -7.02 -14.36
N LEU A 181 0.15 -5.91 -13.61
CA LEU A 181 -0.95 -5.67 -12.68
C LEU A 181 -2.33 -5.64 -13.37
N PRO A 182 -2.54 -4.94 -14.51
CA PRO A 182 -3.80 -5.02 -15.23
C PRO A 182 -4.15 -6.45 -15.66
N PHE A 183 -3.20 -7.20 -16.22
CA PHE A 183 -3.42 -8.58 -16.65
C PHE A 183 -3.79 -9.50 -15.48
N ASN A 184 -3.11 -9.35 -14.34
CA ASN A 184 -3.40 -10.09 -13.10
C ASN A 184 -4.81 -9.79 -12.55
N ASN A 185 -5.41 -8.67 -12.96
CA ASN A 185 -6.77 -8.26 -12.60
C ASN A 185 -7.76 -8.38 -13.78
N GLN A 186 -7.42 -9.19 -14.80
CA GLN A 186 -8.28 -9.43 -15.97
C GLN A 186 -8.68 -8.13 -16.70
N ARG A 187 -7.76 -7.16 -16.73
CA ARG A 187 -7.89 -5.91 -17.48
C ARG A 187 -6.95 -5.91 -18.68
N SER A 188 -7.36 -5.20 -19.72
CA SER A 188 -6.49 -4.88 -20.87
C SER A 188 -5.32 -3.98 -20.44
N LEU A 189 -4.28 -3.90 -21.26
CA LEU A 189 -3.18 -2.99 -20.98
C LEU A 189 -3.65 -1.53 -21.08
N GLY A 190 -3.47 -0.77 -20.01
CA GLY A 190 -3.83 0.64 -19.89
C GLY A 190 -2.88 1.36 -18.92
N PRO A 191 -2.80 2.70 -18.98
CA PRO A 191 -1.90 3.44 -18.12
C PRO A 191 -2.34 3.35 -16.65
N ILE A 192 -1.37 3.12 -15.78
CA ILE A 192 -1.52 3.30 -14.33
C ILE A 192 -0.83 4.59 -13.98
N PHE A 193 -1.48 5.42 -13.18
CA PHE A 193 -0.97 6.74 -12.84
C PHE A 193 -1.40 7.17 -11.45
N ARG A 194 -0.85 8.29 -10.99
CA ARG A 194 -1.12 8.89 -9.69
C ARG A 194 -0.88 10.39 -9.76
N PHE A 195 -1.36 11.12 -8.75
CA PHE A 195 -0.77 12.42 -8.44
C PHE A 195 0.60 12.19 -7.80
N ASP A 196 1.63 12.90 -8.28
CA ASP A 196 2.98 12.84 -7.73
C ASP A 196 3.00 13.49 -6.34
N PRO A 197 3.26 12.72 -5.26
CA PRO A 197 3.22 13.26 -3.92
C PRO A 197 4.59 13.77 -3.44
N ASP A 198 5.60 13.88 -4.31
CA ASP A 198 6.97 14.16 -3.86
C ASP A 198 7.10 15.49 -3.11
N ALA A 199 6.52 16.59 -3.61
CA ALA A 199 6.50 17.88 -2.91
C ALA A 199 5.74 17.82 -1.58
N PHE A 200 4.62 17.09 -1.53
CA PHE A 200 3.87 16.84 -0.30
C PHE A 200 4.74 16.13 0.75
N TRP A 201 5.49 15.12 0.34
CA TRP A 201 6.37 14.39 1.23
C TRP A 201 7.59 15.20 1.65
N GLU A 202 8.20 15.99 0.76
CA GLU A 202 9.29 16.88 1.12
C GLU A 202 8.87 17.86 2.21
N TYR A 203 7.69 18.46 2.08
CA TYR A 203 7.11 19.30 3.13
C TYR A 203 6.90 18.53 4.44
N ARG A 204 6.31 17.33 4.40
CA ARG A 204 6.11 16.50 5.61
C ARG A 204 7.43 16.17 6.32
N LEU A 205 8.50 15.95 5.55
CA LEU A 205 9.84 15.70 6.08
C LEU A 205 10.45 16.95 6.72
N LEU A 206 10.27 18.13 6.12
CA LEU A 206 10.68 19.41 6.70
C LEU A 206 9.92 19.72 8.00
N GLY A 207 8.65 19.32 8.09
CA GLY A 207 7.84 19.41 9.31
C GLY A 207 8.40 18.59 10.47
N ILE A 208 8.99 17.42 10.21
CA ILE A 208 9.68 16.62 11.23
C ILE A 208 10.91 17.36 11.78
N THR A 209 11.52 18.23 10.98
CA THR A 209 12.65 19.08 11.39
C THR A 209 12.24 20.45 11.95
N GLY A 210 10.94 20.68 12.16
CA GLY A 210 10.41 21.91 12.78
C GLY A 210 9.95 23.02 11.81
N TYR A 211 9.89 22.76 10.51
CA TYR A 211 9.43 23.73 9.51
C TYR A 211 7.98 23.46 9.09
N HIS A 212 7.06 24.37 9.40
CA HIS A 212 5.62 24.09 9.36
C HIS A 212 4.81 24.88 8.31
N LEU A 213 5.42 25.70 7.46
CA LEU A 213 4.69 26.39 6.38
C LEU A 213 4.13 25.37 5.40
N LYS A 214 2.81 25.33 5.19
CA LYS A 214 2.11 24.42 4.25
C LYS A 214 1.84 25.12 2.90
N PRO A 215 2.78 25.07 1.95
CA PRO A 215 2.60 25.74 0.68
C PRO A 215 1.55 25.07 -0.21
N GLU A 216 0.88 25.87 -1.03
CA GLU A 216 -0.13 25.44 -2.01
C GLU A 216 0.40 24.40 -3.03
N TYR A 217 1.70 24.41 -3.32
CA TYR A 217 2.33 23.42 -4.20
C TYR A 217 2.37 21.99 -3.61
N THR A 218 1.95 21.80 -2.36
CA THR A 218 1.87 20.50 -1.68
C THR A 218 0.49 19.86 -1.73
N LYS A 219 -0.47 20.46 -2.47
CA LYS A 219 -1.83 19.94 -2.65
C LYS A 219 -2.00 19.24 -4.00
N PHE A 220 -3.06 18.45 -4.14
CA PHE A 220 -3.30 17.66 -5.35
C PHE A 220 -3.52 18.52 -6.61
N GLN A 221 -3.99 19.77 -6.46
CA GLN A 221 -4.16 20.75 -7.55
C GLN A 221 -2.85 21.00 -8.29
N SER A 222 -1.75 21.08 -7.55
CA SER A 222 -0.43 21.40 -8.06
C SER A 222 0.39 20.16 -8.41
N ALA A 223 -0.08 18.97 -8.02
CA ALA A 223 0.65 17.72 -8.22
C ALA A 223 0.67 17.31 -9.70
N PHE A 224 1.84 16.96 -10.21
CA PHE A 224 1.95 16.38 -11.55
C PHE A 224 1.21 15.04 -11.61
N ILE A 225 0.64 14.70 -12.77
CA ILE A 225 0.13 13.34 -12.99
C ILE A 225 1.31 12.49 -13.46
N ASP A 226 1.73 11.56 -12.61
CA ASP A 226 2.87 10.67 -12.81
C ASP A 226 2.39 9.35 -13.43
N PRO A 227 2.63 9.11 -14.74
CA PRO A 227 2.39 7.80 -15.34
C PRO A 227 3.40 6.80 -14.77
N MET A 228 2.87 5.80 -14.07
CA MET A 228 3.67 4.75 -13.49
C MET A 228 4.27 3.85 -14.59
N ARG A 229 5.26 3.05 -14.21
CA ARG A 229 6.05 2.23 -15.14
C ARG A 229 5.30 1.01 -15.71
N SER A 230 3.98 0.96 -15.61
CA SER A 230 3.15 -0.02 -16.33
C SER A 230 3.02 0.30 -17.82
N PHE A 231 3.58 1.43 -18.25
CA PHE A 231 3.26 2.10 -19.49
C PHE A 231 4.50 2.37 -20.36
N SER A 232 4.34 2.35 -21.69
CA SER A 232 5.35 2.78 -22.65
C SER A 232 4.86 3.97 -23.48
N ILE A 233 5.47 5.15 -23.30
CA ILE A 233 5.21 6.37 -24.08
C ILE A 233 5.59 6.23 -25.57
N ASN A 234 6.39 5.23 -25.93
CA ASN A 234 6.84 5.00 -27.29
C ASN A 234 5.83 4.20 -28.13
N ASP A 235 4.86 3.57 -27.47
CA ASP A 235 3.75 2.88 -28.13
C ASP A 235 2.63 3.89 -28.36
N SER A 236 2.19 4.08 -29.61
CA SER A 236 1.25 5.14 -29.98
C SER A 236 -0.13 4.96 -29.37
N VAL A 237 -0.60 3.72 -29.25
CA VAL A 237 -1.91 3.39 -28.67
C VAL A 237 -1.88 3.65 -27.17
N GLN A 238 -0.84 3.19 -26.48
CA GLN A 238 -0.63 3.51 -25.08
C GLN A 238 -0.55 5.02 -24.88
N ARG A 239 0.27 5.73 -25.67
CA ARG A 239 0.38 7.19 -25.61
C ARG A 239 -1.00 7.87 -25.68
N GLN A 240 -1.85 7.45 -26.61
CA GLN A 240 -3.21 7.97 -26.71
C GLN A 240 -4.03 7.71 -25.43
N TYR A 241 -4.00 6.49 -24.88
CA TYR A 241 -4.70 6.19 -23.62
C TYR A 241 -4.22 7.05 -22.44
N LEU A 242 -2.93 7.38 -22.40
CA LEU A 242 -2.42 8.29 -21.37
C LEU A 242 -2.93 9.72 -21.60
N GLU A 243 -2.94 10.20 -22.84
CA GLU A 243 -3.48 11.52 -23.17
C GLU A 243 -4.97 11.63 -22.78
N GLU A 244 -5.77 10.60 -23.07
CA GLU A 244 -7.18 10.52 -22.64
C GLU A 244 -7.32 10.53 -21.11
N ALA A 245 -6.53 9.74 -20.39
CA ALA A 245 -6.52 9.71 -18.93
C ALA A 245 -6.14 11.08 -18.32
N LEU A 246 -5.16 11.77 -18.90
CA LEU A 246 -4.74 13.10 -18.47
C LEU A 246 -5.83 14.15 -18.71
N ILE A 247 -6.54 14.08 -19.83
CA ILE A 247 -7.67 14.98 -20.12
C ILE A 247 -8.77 14.81 -19.07
N LEU A 248 -9.19 13.57 -18.82
CA LEU A 248 -10.22 13.26 -17.83
C LEU A 248 -9.83 13.71 -16.41
N MET A 249 -8.61 13.38 -15.98
CA MET A 249 -8.15 13.70 -14.63
C MET A 249 -7.95 15.21 -14.43
N ASN A 250 -7.49 15.95 -15.45
CA ASN A 250 -7.42 17.41 -15.37
C ASN A 250 -8.80 18.06 -15.41
N ALA A 251 -9.74 17.56 -16.22
CA ALA A 251 -11.11 18.05 -16.22
C ALA A 251 -11.78 17.86 -14.84
N PHE A 252 -11.55 16.72 -14.17
CA PHE A 252 -11.97 16.50 -12.78
C PHE A 252 -11.28 17.48 -11.80
N ARG A 253 -9.95 17.60 -11.87
CA ARG A 253 -9.17 18.48 -10.99
C ARG A 253 -9.62 19.94 -11.07
N GLU A 254 -9.92 20.40 -12.28
CA GLU A 254 -10.42 21.75 -12.58
C GLU A 254 -11.93 21.89 -12.37
N GLN A 255 -12.62 20.83 -11.94
CA GLN A 255 -14.06 20.76 -11.72
C GLN A 255 -14.88 21.15 -12.97
N LYS A 256 -14.33 20.86 -14.16
CA LYS A 256 -14.98 21.03 -15.48
C LYS A 256 -15.77 19.79 -15.92
N ALA A 257 -15.52 18.64 -15.30
CA ALA A 257 -16.27 17.41 -15.49
C ALA A 257 -16.68 16.85 -14.13
N ARG A 258 -17.88 16.28 -14.05
CA ARG A 258 -18.36 15.63 -12.83
C ARG A 258 -17.66 14.29 -12.63
N PRO A 259 -17.53 13.81 -11.38
CA PRO A 259 -17.02 12.46 -11.12
C PRO A 259 -17.66 11.34 -11.96
N SER A 260 -18.98 11.38 -12.17
CA SER A 260 -19.74 10.44 -13.03
C SER A 260 -19.25 10.37 -14.48
N GLU A 261 -18.63 11.44 -14.98
CA GLU A 261 -18.10 11.54 -16.35
C GLU A 261 -16.66 11.05 -16.45
N VAL A 262 -15.95 10.93 -15.32
CA VAL A 262 -14.50 10.69 -15.27
C VAL A 262 -14.19 9.28 -14.74
N PHE A 263 -14.92 8.84 -13.72
CA PHE A 263 -14.61 7.65 -12.95
C PHE A 263 -15.62 6.52 -13.17
N GLU A 264 -15.15 5.29 -12.97
CA GLU A 264 -16.02 4.14 -12.72
C GLU A 264 -16.60 4.24 -11.31
N LEU A 265 -17.74 4.94 -11.18
CA LEU A 265 -18.33 5.28 -9.89
C LEU A 265 -18.64 4.07 -9.02
N ASP A 266 -19.08 2.97 -9.63
CA ASP A 266 -19.39 1.74 -8.91
C ASP A 266 -18.18 1.23 -8.11
N LEU A 267 -17.02 1.14 -8.78
CA LEU A 267 -15.77 0.67 -8.18
C LEU A 267 -15.24 1.64 -7.13
N PHE A 268 -15.33 2.95 -7.38
CA PHE A 268 -14.96 3.95 -6.38
C PHE A 268 -15.88 3.89 -5.15
N ALA A 269 -17.19 3.75 -5.34
CA ALA A 269 -18.15 3.73 -4.24
C ALA A 269 -17.94 2.48 -3.36
N ARG A 270 -17.76 1.31 -3.99
CA ARG A 270 -17.37 0.07 -3.29
C ARG A 270 -16.05 0.22 -2.54
N ARG A 271 -15.04 0.87 -3.14
CA ARG A 271 -13.75 1.14 -2.46
C ARG A 271 -13.96 1.94 -1.18
N TYR A 272 -14.73 3.01 -1.23
CA TYR A 272 -14.92 3.89 -0.07
C TYR A 272 -15.73 3.21 1.04
N ALA A 273 -16.82 2.53 0.68
CA ALA A 273 -17.59 1.74 1.64
C ALA A 273 -16.74 0.64 2.30
N LEU A 274 -15.93 -0.06 1.50
CA LEU A 274 -15.00 -1.07 2.01
C LEU A 274 -13.95 -0.46 2.96
N LEU A 275 -13.37 0.70 2.63
CA LEU A 275 -12.40 1.37 3.49
C LEU A 275 -13.02 1.81 4.82
N ASP A 276 -14.27 2.25 4.83
CA ASP A 276 -14.99 2.53 6.07
C ASP A 276 -15.18 1.27 6.91
N LEU A 277 -15.64 0.17 6.30
CA LEU A 277 -15.86 -1.11 6.97
C LEU A 277 -14.62 -1.62 7.71
N ILE A 278 -13.44 -1.44 7.13
CA ILE A 278 -12.17 -1.96 7.67
C ILE A 278 -11.36 -0.93 8.46
N GLY A 279 -11.91 0.27 8.70
CA GLY A 279 -11.20 1.37 9.38
C GLY A 279 -9.98 1.87 8.63
N GLY A 280 -10.01 1.83 7.29
CA GLY A 280 -8.95 2.21 6.35
C GLY A 280 -8.98 3.66 5.87
N PHE A 281 -9.59 4.57 6.64
CA PHE A 281 -9.85 5.96 6.25
C PHE A 281 -8.62 6.76 5.81
N LYS A 282 -7.39 6.34 6.16
CA LYS A 282 -6.16 7.02 5.71
C LYS A 282 -5.81 6.72 4.24
N SER A 283 -6.28 5.59 3.70
CA SER A 283 -6.01 5.17 2.31
C SER A 283 -6.72 6.02 1.25
N VAL A 284 -7.58 6.95 1.69
CA VAL A 284 -8.22 7.87 0.75
C VAL A 284 -7.28 9.00 0.35
N ASP A 285 -6.38 9.49 1.22
CA ASP A 285 -5.53 10.66 0.93
C ASP A 285 -4.99 10.67 -0.51
N TRP A 286 -5.15 11.80 -1.21
CA TRP A 286 -4.82 11.93 -2.63
C TRP A 286 -3.40 11.48 -2.97
N SER A 287 -2.46 11.58 -2.02
CA SER A 287 -1.06 11.17 -2.19
C SER A 287 -0.88 9.65 -2.23
N ASP A 288 -1.83 8.90 -1.68
CA ASP A 288 -1.84 7.44 -1.59
C ASP A 288 -2.69 6.78 -2.69
N LEU A 289 -3.59 7.51 -3.35
CA LEU A 289 -4.40 7.00 -4.46
C LEU A 289 -3.58 6.59 -5.69
N LYS A 290 -4.05 5.54 -6.36
CA LYS A 290 -3.51 4.99 -7.61
C LYS A 290 -4.68 4.70 -8.54
N PHE A 291 -4.49 5.03 -9.81
CA PHE A 291 -5.54 5.03 -10.81
C PHE A 291 -5.13 4.17 -12.00
N TYR A 292 -6.11 3.50 -12.59
CA TYR A 292 -5.97 2.79 -13.86
C TYR A 292 -6.97 3.38 -14.85
N TYR A 293 -6.51 3.73 -16.05
CA TYR A 293 -7.43 4.07 -17.13
C TYR A 293 -7.84 2.81 -17.87
N ASN A 294 -9.13 2.52 -17.92
CA ASN A 294 -9.68 1.38 -18.64
C ASN A 294 -9.97 1.79 -20.10
N PRO A 295 -9.22 1.25 -21.09
CA PRO A 295 -9.41 1.64 -22.50
C PRO A 295 -10.77 1.21 -23.08
N SER A 296 -11.44 0.23 -22.47
CA SER A 296 -12.71 -0.30 -22.96
C SER A 296 -13.88 0.60 -22.55
N THR A 297 -13.88 1.07 -21.31
CA THR A 297 -14.94 1.96 -20.79
C THR A 297 -14.61 3.44 -20.95
N LYS A 298 -13.33 3.76 -21.23
CA LYS A 298 -12.79 5.13 -21.30
C LYS A 298 -12.98 5.92 -20.01
N LYS A 299 -12.96 5.22 -18.88
CA LYS A 299 -13.08 5.78 -17.53
C LYS A 299 -11.91 5.36 -16.66
N ILE A 300 -11.78 6.04 -15.52
CA ILE A 300 -10.73 5.79 -14.55
C ILE A 300 -11.25 4.89 -13.43
N GLU A 301 -10.54 3.79 -13.16
CA GLU A 301 -10.78 2.86 -12.07
C GLU A 301 -9.85 3.16 -10.88
N PRO A 302 -10.29 2.90 -9.63
CA PRO A 302 -9.40 2.90 -8.48
C PRO A 302 -8.58 1.61 -8.43
N ILE A 303 -7.37 1.66 -7.86
CA ILE A 303 -6.58 0.48 -7.55
C ILE A 303 -6.49 0.31 -6.04
N ALA A 304 -6.90 -0.86 -5.54
CA ALA A 304 -6.78 -1.22 -4.14
C ALA A 304 -5.33 -1.49 -3.75
N TYR A 305 -4.84 -0.69 -2.80
CA TYR A 305 -3.50 -0.73 -2.25
C TYR A 305 -3.44 0.03 -0.92
N GLU A 306 -2.62 -0.45 0.02
CA GLU A 306 -2.22 0.25 1.25
C GLU A 306 -3.43 0.82 1.98
N SER A 307 -4.23 -0.09 2.49
CA SER A 307 -5.52 0.18 3.13
C SER A 307 -5.43 0.96 4.42
N PHE A 308 -4.28 0.93 5.10
CA PHE A 308 -4.12 1.43 6.46
C PHE A 308 -5.28 0.96 7.38
N SER A 309 -5.67 -0.31 7.30
CA SER A 309 -6.83 -0.85 8.00
C SER A 309 -6.57 -1.31 9.43
N GLY A 310 -7.65 -1.58 10.16
CA GLY A 310 -7.62 -2.07 11.54
C GLY A 310 -7.52 -0.96 12.58
N PHE A 311 -7.88 0.27 12.22
CA PHE A 311 -8.08 1.36 13.18
C PHE A 311 -9.54 1.44 13.62
N PRO A 312 -9.82 1.92 14.85
CA PRO A 312 -11.18 2.20 15.27
C PRO A 312 -11.87 3.18 14.31
N ILE A 313 -13.06 2.82 13.88
CA ILE A 313 -13.92 3.68 13.05
C ILE A 313 -14.51 4.75 13.98
N LYS A 314 -14.14 6.01 13.73
CA LYS A 314 -14.64 7.17 14.50
C LYS A 314 -15.69 7.97 13.74
N THR A 315 -15.56 8.01 12.42
CA THR A 315 -16.46 8.65 11.48
C THR A 315 -16.37 7.91 10.16
N LEU A 316 -17.41 8.01 9.34
CA LEU A 316 -17.41 7.51 7.98
C LEU A 316 -16.76 8.53 7.04
N ILE A 317 -16.08 8.08 6.00
CA ILE A 317 -15.39 8.95 5.04
C ILE A 317 -16.36 9.94 4.38
N GLY A 318 -17.58 9.48 4.06
CA GLY A 318 -18.62 10.31 3.42
C GLY A 318 -19.45 11.16 4.38
N PHE A 319 -19.19 11.12 5.70
CA PHE A 319 -19.95 11.90 6.69
C PHE A 319 -19.75 13.41 6.44
N ASP A 320 -20.85 14.16 6.35
CA ASP A 320 -20.90 15.60 6.02
C ASP A 320 -20.19 16.00 4.71
N LYS A 321 -19.99 15.04 3.78
CA LYS A 321 -19.31 15.30 2.49
C LYS A 321 -20.24 15.62 1.32
N TYR A 322 -21.54 15.36 1.45
CA TYR A 322 -22.49 15.84 0.46
C TYR A 322 -22.74 17.33 0.68
N LEU A 323 -22.05 18.16 -0.08
CA LEU A 323 -22.23 19.60 -0.05
C LEU A 323 -23.16 19.98 -1.20
N SER A 324 -24.32 20.54 -0.89
CA SER A 324 -25.23 21.13 -1.88
C SER A 324 -24.71 22.47 -2.42
N ASP A 325 -23.58 22.95 -1.90
CA ASP A 325 -22.98 24.21 -2.32
C ASP A 325 -22.16 24.02 -3.60
N LYS A 326 -22.16 25.04 -4.46
CA LYS A 326 -21.39 25.05 -5.71
C LYS A 326 -20.01 25.68 -5.52
N THR A 327 -19.45 25.61 -4.31
CA THR A 327 -18.15 26.23 -4.03
C THR A 327 -17.03 25.35 -4.60
N TYR A 328 -15.93 25.99 -4.99
CA TYR A 328 -14.75 25.27 -5.44
C TYR A 328 -14.11 24.56 -4.26
N HIS A 329 -13.93 23.25 -4.36
CA HIS A 329 -13.30 22.42 -3.32
C HIS A 329 -11.86 22.09 -3.66
N ASP A 330 -10.95 22.15 -2.68
CA ASP A 330 -9.54 21.86 -2.88
C ASP A 330 -9.09 20.47 -2.37
N ASP A 331 -10.06 19.60 -2.07
CA ASP A 331 -9.85 18.24 -1.58
C ASP A 331 -10.44 17.19 -2.54
N PHE A 332 -9.64 16.19 -2.92
CA PHE A 332 -10.05 15.17 -3.91
C PHE A 332 -11.32 14.44 -3.49
N HIS A 333 -11.42 14.05 -2.20
CA HIS A 333 -12.56 13.30 -1.67
C HIS A 333 -13.81 14.14 -1.67
N THR A 334 -13.69 15.40 -1.28
CA THR A 334 -14.82 16.34 -1.22
C THR A 334 -15.40 16.58 -2.62
N ILE A 335 -14.56 16.71 -3.65
CA ILE A 335 -15.04 16.82 -5.05
C ILE A 335 -15.70 15.50 -5.50
N LEU A 336 -15.17 14.34 -5.11
CA LEU A 336 -15.78 13.05 -5.46
C LEU A 336 -17.19 12.90 -4.85
N PHE A 337 -17.36 13.27 -3.58
CA PHE A 337 -18.63 13.20 -2.85
C PHE A 337 -19.65 14.30 -3.21
N SER A 338 -19.26 15.33 -3.96
CA SER A 338 -20.21 16.34 -4.46
C SER A 338 -21.04 15.85 -5.64
N ASP A 339 -20.68 14.71 -6.25
CA ASP A 339 -21.50 14.05 -7.27
C ASP A 339 -22.63 13.24 -6.60
N PRO A 340 -23.92 13.58 -6.84
CA PRO A 340 -25.04 12.87 -6.23
C PRO A 340 -25.10 11.38 -6.59
N GLU A 341 -24.63 10.99 -7.79
CA GLU A 341 -24.61 9.59 -8.22
C GLU A 341 -23.58 8.81 -7.40
N PHE A 342 -22.39 9.38 -7.21
CA PHE A 342 -21.37 8.77 -6.37
C PHE A 342 -21.82 8.65 -4.90
N TYR A 343 -22.38 9.73 -4.33
CA TYR A 343 -22.87 9.71 -2.95
C TYR A 343 -23.96 8.66 -2.74
N SER A 344 -24.89 8.53 -3.69
CA SER A 344 -25.95 7.52 -3.65
C SER A 344 -25.39 6.09 -3.72
N LEU A 345 -24.44 5.82 -4.63
CA LEU A 345 -23.79 4.52 -4.74
C LEU A 345 -22.99 4.17 -3.48
N TYR A 346 -22.26 5.13 -2.91
CA TYR A 346 -21.52 4.92 -1.67
C TYR A 346 -22.46 4.55 -0.52
N TYR A 347 -23.56 5.28 -0.35
CA TYR A 347 -24.55 4.98 0.69
C TYR A 347 -25.17 3.59 0.50
N LYS A 348 -25.50 3.22 -0.75
CA LYS A 348 -25.99 1.88 -1.08
C LYS A 348 -24.98 0.80 -0.64
N TYR A 349 -23.70 0.94 -0.97
CA TYR A 349 -22.68 -0.06 -0.62
C TYR A 349 -22.27 -0.08 0.86
N LEU A 350 -22.64 0.93 1.64
CA LEU A 350 -22.53 0.86 3.10
C LEU A 350 -23.64 0.02 3.74
N GLN A 351 -24.77 -0.17 3.05
CA GLN A 351 -25.92 -0.93 3.55
C GLN A 351 -25.89 -2.41 3.16
N GLU A 352 -25.23 -2.73 2.04
CA GLU A 352 -24.92 -4.09 1.57
C GLU A 352 -23.75 -4.69 2.35
#